data_AF-U6GRP4-F1
#
_entry.id   AF-U6GRP4-F1
#
_cell.length_a   1.000
_cell.length_b   1.000
_cell.length_c   1.000
_cell.angle_alpha   90.00
_cell.angle_beta   90.00
_cell.angle_gamma   90.00
#
_symmetry.space_group_name_H-M   'P 1'
#
loop_
_entity.id
_entity.type
_entity.pdbx_description
1 polymer ?
#
loop_
_entity_poly.entity_id
_entity_poly.type
_entity_poly.pdbx_seq_one_letter_code
_entity_poly.pdbx_strand_id
1 'polypeptide(L)'
;MASAPVFRNAACLGRPSSISFSSLTLRRHYLLINNRENGVKTGFPSAFTPIQPQAVQQPVDQRRWLSTKTDEKTIGKTPAFEISGKIKVENPVVELDGDEMTRILWAWVKEKLILPYLDVHLKYFDLSLPNRDATDDKVTLDAAEAIKRFNVGIKCATITPDAARVKEFKLKQMWKSPNGTIRNMLDGTVFRAPILISTIPRLVPGWRKPIVIGRHAFGDQYKSKSLLCSGPGSFEMVFKPKDGGKEIRETVYNFQGPGLMLAMYNTVASITGFARSAFSYALSQKMPLYLSTKNTILKEYDGVFKDIFDEMYEKEFREKFLKNNIFYEHRLIDDMVAQALKSEGGFVWACKNYDGDVQSDIVAQGYGSLGLMSSVLVCPDGRTEVSEAAHGTVTRHYREHQRGVKTSTNPIASIFAWSRGLAHRAKLDGNSRLEQFCLALERAAISTVEDGLMSKDLAICIKGIDNVSPADYLMTEEFIDAVADTLKRNLIIHQTPLHDDHDGRTK
;
A
#
# COMPACT_ATOMS: atom_id res chain seq x y z
N MET A 1 43.31 13.29 -51.02
CA MET A 1 43.82 12.01 -50.50
C MET A 1 42.76 11.40 -49.59
N ALA A 2 42.31 10.18 -49.93
CA ALA A 2 41.56 9.15 -49.20
C ALA A 2 40.53 9.60 -48.12
N SER A 3 39.20 9.43 -48.20
CA SER A 3 38.27 8.37 -48.68
C SER A 3 38.36 7.02 -47.96
N ALA A 4 37.33 6.68 -47.16
CA ALA A 4 36.58 5.40 -47.10
C ALA A 4 35.90 5.18 -45.71
N PRO A 5 34.83 4.35 -45.60
CA PRO A 5 33.65 4.33 -46.47
C PRO A 5 32.30 4.23 -45.71
N VAL A 6 31.26 4.65 -46.43
CA VAL A 6 29.84 4.35 -46.22
C VAL A 6 29.55 2.95 -46.74
N PHE A 7 28.76 2.15 -46.02
CA PHE A 7 28.09 0.96 -46.57
C PHE A 7 26.59 1.23 -46.73
N ARG A 8 26.11 1.00 -47.96
CA ARG A 8 24.71 0.98 -48.40
C ARG A 8 24.42 -0.42 -48.97
N ASN A 9 23.12 -0.74 -49.03
CA ASN A 9 22.44 -1.84 -49.74
C ASN A 9 22.33 -3.16 -48.94
N ALA A 10 21.24 -3.93 -49.00
CA ALA A 10 20.13 -3.97 -49.95
C ALA A 10 18.84 -4.49 -49.29
N ALA A 11 17.71 -4.04 -49.84
CA ALA A 11 16.39 -4.64 -49.64
C ALA A 11 16.32 -6.00 -50.33
N CYS A 12 15.66 -6.98 -49.69
CA CYS A 12 15.01 -8.10 -50.39
C CYS A 12 13.65 -8.36 -49.75
N LEU A 13 12.65 -8.35 -50.63
CA LEU A 13 11.23 -8.58 -50.40
C LEU A 13 10.96 -10.05 -50.11
N GLY A 14 10.02 -10.32 -49.20
CA GLY A 14 9.42 -11.64 -48.99
C GLY A 14 8.18 -11.54 -48.11
N ARG A 15 6.99 -11.46 -48.73
CA ARG A 15 5.69 -11.57 -48.05
C ARG A 15 5.50 -12.98 -47.47
N PRO A 16 4.85 -13.14 -46.30
CA PRO A 16 4.08 -14.32 -46.00
C PRO A 16 2.58 -14.06 -46.22
N SER A 17 2.01 -14.93 -47.02
CA SER A 17 0.59 -15.05 -47.39
C SER A 17 -0.32 -15.32 -46.19
N SER A 18 -1.49 -14.70 -46.25
CA SER A 18 -2.70 -14.96 -45.48
C SER A 18 -3.13 -16.42 -45.50
N ILE A 19 -3.37 -17.01 -44.32
CA ILE A 19 -4.14 -18.26 -44.16
C ILE A 19 -5.31 -17.96 -43.23
N SER A 20 -6.51 -18.25 -43.72
CA SER A 20 -7.78 -18.09 -43.01
C SER A 20 -7.97 -19.14 -41.92
N PHE A 21 -8.44 -18.73 -40.75
CA PHE A 21 -8.92 -19.63 -39.70
C PHE A 21 -10.32 -20.14 -40.04
N SER A 22 -10.45 -21.44 -40.28
CA SER A 22 -11.71 -22.17 -40.22
C SER A 22 -11.85 -22.90 -38.88
N SER A 23 -13.09 -22.92 -38.41
CA SER A 23 -13.58 -23.50 -37.16
C SER A 23 -13.12 -24.93 -36.87
N LEU A 24 -12.62 -25.19 -35.67
CA LEU A 24 -12.48 -26.54 -35.14
C LEU A 24 -12.90 -26.63 -33.66
N THR A 25 -13.98 -27.37 -33.47
CA THR A 25 -14.65 -27.74 -32.23
C THR A 25 -13.72 -28.63 -31.39
N LEU A 26 -13.34 -28.17 -30.19
CA LEU A 26 -12.51 -28.95 -29.26
C LEU A 26 -13.39 -29.89 -28.39
N ARG A 27 -13.35 -31.19 -28.70
CA ARG A 27 -13.82 -32.28 -27.84
C ARG A 27 -12.79 -32.56 -26.73
N ARG A 28 -13.26 -32.58 -25.48
CA ARG A 28 -12.53 -33.07 -24.30
C ARG A 28 -12.15 -34.55 -24.47
N HIS A 29 -10.88 -34.89 -24.27
CA HIS A 29 -10.43 -36.25 -23.99
C HIS A 29 -9.85 -36.29 -22.57
N TYR A 30 -10.45 -37.11 -21.72
CA TYR A 30 -9.92 -37.53 -20.42
C TYR A 30 -8.91 -38.68 -20.66
N LEU A 31 -7.70 -38.55 -20.13
CA LEU A 31 -6.71 -39.62 -20.08
C LEU A 31 -6.81 -40.32 -18.72
N LEU A 32 -7.29 -41.57 -18.74
CA LEU A 32 -7.18 -42.54 -17.66
C LEU A 32 -5.87 -43.31 -17.85
N ILE A 33 -5.00 -43.31 -16.85
CA ILE A 33 -3.88 -44.25 -16.75
C ILE A 33 -4.07 -45.05 -15.47
N ASN A 34 -4.30 -46.35 -15.65
CA ASN A 34 -4.24 -47.39 -14.63
C ASN A 34 -2.77 -47.62 -14.25
N ASN A 35 -2.50 -47.82 -12.96
CA ASN A 35 -1.44 -48.74 -12.52
C ASN A 35 -1.84 -49.43 -11.22
N ARG A 36 -1.77 -50.76 -11.25
CA ARG A 36 -2.02 -51.69 -10.15
C ARG A 36 -0.78 -51.85 -9.26
N GLU A 37 -1.08 -52.05 -7.98
CA GLU A 37 -0.46 -52.97 -7.01
C GLU A 37 1.00 -52.75 -6.56
N ASN A 38 1.16 -52.33 -5.30
CA ASN A 38 1.76 -53.17 -4.25
C ASN A 38 1.32 -52.66 -2.87
N GLY A 39 0.78 -53.57 -2.06
CA GLY A 39 0.07 -53.25 -0.83
C GLY A 39 0.93 -53.20 0.43
N VAL A 40 0.53 -52.36 1.37
CA VAL A 40 0.64 -52.58 2.82
C VAL A 40 -0.60 -51.96 3.47
N LYS A 41 -1.35 -52.76 4.24
CA LYS A 41 -2.50 -52.34 5.04
C LYS A 41 -2.01 -51.80 6.39
N THR A 42 -2.38 -50.57 6.77
CA THR A 42 -2.70 -50.20 8.16
C THR A 42 -3.77 -49.10 8.13
N GLY A 43 -4.79 -49.24 8.96
CA GLY A 43 -6.05 -48.50 8.86
C GLY A 43 -6.11 -47.23 9.72
N PHE A 44 -6.86 -46.25 9.22
CA PHE A 44 -7.56 -45.20 9.97
C PHE A 44 -8.86 -44.87 9.20
N PRO A 45 -9.99 -44.56 9.88
CA PRO A 45 -11.25 -44.29 9.19
C PRO A 45 -11.23 -42.89 8.56
N SER A 46 -11.34 -42.85 7.23
CA SER A 46 -11.59 -41.65 6.45
C SER A 46 -13.06 -41.27 6.52
N ALA A 47 -13.38 -40.16 7.18
CA ALA A 47 -14.65 -39.46 6.99
C ALA A 47 -14.35 -37.97 6.77
N PHE A 48 -13.88 -37.64 5.57
CA PHE A 48 -13.92 -36.28 5.03
C PHE A 48 -14.91 -36.28 3.89
N THR A 49 -16.15 -35.88 4.19
CA THR A 49 -17.13 -35.50 3.16
C THR A 49 -16.78 -34.09 2.68
N PRO A 50 -16.66 -33.82 1.37
CA PRO A 50 -16.47 -32.46 0.89
C PRO A 50 -17.75 -31.68 1.10
N ILE A 51 -17.71 -30.63 1.94
CA ILE A 51 -18.80 -29.67 2.09
C ILE A 51 -18.82 -28.82 0.81
N GLN A 52 -19.86 -29.00 -0.01
CA GLN A 52 -20.19 -28.05 -1.08
C GLN A 52 -20.58 -26.71 -0.44
N PRO A 53 -20.04 -25.57 -0.90
CA PRO A 53 -20.44 -24.26 -0.37
C PRO A 53 -21.88 -23.96 -0.79
N GLN A 54 -22.79 -23.95 0.17
CA GLN A 54 -24.14 -23.42 -0.02
C GLN A 54 -24.05 -21.91 -0.29
N ALA A 55 -24.59 -21.50 -1.43
CA ALA A 55 -24.78 -20.11 -1.78
C ALA A 55 -25.79 -19.47 -0.82
N VAL A 56 -25.32 -18.66 0.13
CA VAL A 56 -26.16 -17.78 0.93
C VAL A 56 -25.93 -16.35 0.44
N GLN A 57 -26.90 -15.84 -0.31
CA GLN A 57 -27.00 -14.42 -0.66
C GLN A 57 -27.53 -13.67 0.57
N GLN A 58 -26.66 -12.93 1.26
CA GLN A 58 -27.03 -11.75 2.03
C GLN A 58 -26.04 -10.62 1.72
N PRO A 59 -26.49 -9.35 1.68
CA PRO A 59 -25.63 -8.25 1.26
C PRO A 59 -24.59 -7.99 2.34
N VAL A 60 -23.31 -8.20 1.99
CA VAL A 60 -22.16 -7.81 2.81
C VAL A 60 -22.01 -6.30 2.72
N ASP A 61 -22.04 -5.65 3.87
CA ASP A 61 -21.85 -4.22 4.01
C ASP A 61 -20.37 -3.83 3.81
N GLN A 62 -20.03 -3.43 2.58
CA GLN A 62 -18.69 -3.07 2.07
C GLN A 62 -18.38 -1.56 2.16
N ARG A 63 -19.00 -0.87 3.13
CA ARG A 63 -19.17 0.61 3.16
C ARG A 63 -17.92 1.49 3.04
N ARG A 64 -16.68 1.01 3.23
CA ARG A 64 -15.48 1.88 3.26
C ARG A 64 -14.62 1.90 1.98
N TRP A 65 -14.78 0.94 1.06
CA TRP A 65 -13.93 0.86 -0.14
C TRP A 65 -14.66 0.56 -1.46
N LEU A 66 -15.97 0.31 -1.40
CA LEU A 66 -16.78 -0.06 -2.58
C LEU A 66 -18.03 0.81 -2.78
N SER A 67 -18.16 1.94 -2.09
CA SER A 67 -19.38 2.74 -2.17
C SER A 67 -19.44 3.60 -3.44
N THR A 68 -20.01 3.05 -4.52
CA THR A 68 -20.65 3.83 -5.59
C THR A 68 -22.16 3.92 -5.43
N LYS A 69 -22.78 3.27 -4.43
CA LYS A 69 -24.19 3.47 -4.06
C LYS A 69 -24.40 3.20 -2.57
N THR A 70 -24.78 4.23 -1.80
CA THR A 70 -25.32 4.09 -0.45
C THR A 70 -26.85 4.06 -0.53
N ASP A 71 -27.47 3.02 0.05
CA ASP A 71 -28.90 2.98 0.34
C ASP A 71 -29.27 4.05 1.38
N GLU A 72 -30.24 4.89 1.04
CA GLU A 72 -30.68 6.09 1.78
C GLU A 72 -31.31 5.83 3.17
N LYS A 73 -31.32 4.60 3.70
CA LYS A 73 -32.21 4.22 4.82
C LYS A 73 -31.57 4.05 6.20
N THR A 74 -30.30 4.40 6.42
CA THR A 74 -29.69 4.25 7.76
C THR A 74 -28.72 5.36 8.18
N ILE A 75 -28.99 6.60 7.76
CA ILE A 75 -28.31 7.78 8.30
C ILE A 75 -29.21 8.33 9.43
N GLY A 76 -28.68 8.37 10.66
CA GLY A 76 -29.37 8.96 11.81
C GLY A 76 -29.81 10.40 11.52
N LYS A 77 -30.94 10.80 12.10
CA LYS A 77 -31.60 12.10 11.92
C LYS A 77 -30.84 13.29 12.55
N THR A 78 -29.53 13.37 12.36
CA THR A 78 -28.70 14.52 12.75
C THR A 78 -28.06 15.08 11.48
N PRO A 79 -28.29 16.36 11.13
CA PRO A 79 -27.63 16.98 9.98
C PRO A 79 -26.11 16.82 10.12
N ALA A 80 -25.44 16.37 9.05
CA ALA A 80 -24.03 16.03 9.10
C ALA A 80 -23.12 17.24 9.42
N PHE A 81 -23.54 18.48 9.16
CA PHE A 81 -22.75 19.67 9.47
C PHE A 81 -23.63 20.90 9.71
N GLU A 82 -23.90 21.23 10.97
CA GLU A 82 -24.17 22.61 11.35
C GLU A 82 -22.79 23.23 11.66
N ILE A 83 -22.17 23.88 10.67
CA ILE A 83 -20.83 24.46 10.84
C ILE A 83 -20.96 25.78 11.60
N SER A 84 -21.14 25.70 12.91
CA SER A 84 -20.62 26.73 13.80
C SER A 84 -19.22 26.30 14.27
N GLY A 85 -18.18 26.80 13.59
CA GLY A 85 -16.78 26.62 13.98
C GLY A 85 -16.09 25.33 13.50
N LYS A 86 -14.83 25.15 13.93
CA LYS A 86 -13.95 24.02 13.56
C LYS A 86 -14.25 22.76 14.38
N ILE A 87 -13.98 21.58 13.82
CA ILE A 87 -14.06 20.29 14.52
C ILE A 87 -12.89 20.21 15.50
N LYS A 88 -13.19 20.12 16.79
CA LYS A 88 -12.19 19.93 17.84
C LYS A 88 -11.64 18.51 17.80
N VAL A 89 -10.31 18.40 17.79
CA VAL A 89 -9.58 17.13 17.90
C VAL A 89 -8.84 17.13 19.24
N GLU A 90 -9.27 16.29 20.17
CA GLU A 90 -8.82 16.34 21.57
C GLU A 90 -7.35 15.94 21.73
N ASN A 91 -6.97 14.84 21.08
CA ASN A 91 -5.62 14.32 21.17
C ASN A 91 -4.77 14.76 19.97
N PRO A 92 -3.47 14.98 20.18
CA PRO A 92 -2.60 15.45 19.10
C PRO A 92 -2.36 14.39 18.04
N VAL A 93 -1.95 14.87 16.86
CA VAL A 93 -1.47 14.06 15.74
C VAL A 93 -0.03 14.48 15.42
N VAL A 94 0.85 13.52 15.17
CA VAL A 94 2.24 13.81 14.79
C VAL A 94 2.32 14.08 13.29
N GLU A 95 2.75 15.27 12.92
CA GLU A 95 2.96 15.68 11.52
C GLU A 95 4.45 15.60 11.20
N LEU A 96 4.79 14.82 10.17
CA LEU A 96 6.15 14.67 9.68
C LEU A 96 6.24 15.33 8.31
N ASP A 97 6.78 16.55 8.26
CA ASP A 97 6.99 17.27 7.00
C ASP A 97 8.14 16.64 6.19
N GLY A 98 8.21 16.93 4.91
CA GLY A 98 9.07 16.23 3.96
C GLY A 98 9.84 17.15 3.03
N ASP A 99 10.07 16.65 1.82
CA ASP A 99 10.96 17.28 0.83
C ASP A 99 10.28 17.54 -0.52
N GLU A 100 10.92 18.40 -1.32
CA GLU A 100 10.65 18.63 -2.75
C GLU A 100 9.18 18.91 -3.09
N MET A 101 8.64 18.30 -4.16
CA MET A 101 7.30 18.60 -4.65
C MET A 101 6.25 18.22 -3.61
N THR A 102 6.46 17.12 -2.90
CA THR A 102 5.54 16.68 -1.86
C THR A 102 5.47 17.64 -0.68
N ARG A 103 6.55 18.32 -0.30
CA ARG A 103 6.51 19.36 0.75
C ARG A 103 5.59 20.53 0.36
N ILE A 104 5.63 20.93 -0.92
CA ILE A 104 4.75 21.99 -1.44
C ILE A 104 3.29 21.54 -1.41
N LEU A 105 3.01 20.33 -1.90
CA LEU A 105 1.67 19.72 -1.82
C LEU A 105 1.17 19.64 -0.38
N TRP A 106 2.05 19.26 0.54
CA TRP A 106 1.74 19.06 1.95
C TRP A 106 1.23 20.33 2.60
N ALA A 107 1.91 21.45 2.36
CA ALA A 107 1.48 22.77 2.82
C ALA A 107 0.10 23.13 2.27
N TRP A 108 -0.12 23.00 0.95
CA TRP A 108 -1.41 23.32 0.34
C TRP A 108 -2.55 22.43 0.82
N VAL A 109 -2.33 21.12 0.95
CA VAL A 109 -3.35 20.19 1.50
C VAL A 109 -3.69 20.60 2.94
N LYS A 110 -2.68 20.86 3.77
CA LYS A 110 -2.88 21.28 5.16
C LYS A 110 -3.65 22.60 5.27
N GLU A 111 -3.24 23.61 4.52
CA GLU A 111 -3.82 24.96 4.56
C GLU A 111 -5.22 25.04 3.94
N LYS A 112 -5.46 24.34 2.82
CA LYS A 112 -6.72 24.45 2.07
C LYS A 112 -7.76 23.39 2.45
N LEU A 113 -7.32 22.21 2.88
CA LEU A 113 -8.20 21.06 3.09
C LEU A 113 -8.33 20.62 4.55
N ILE A 114 -7.36 20.93 5.43
CA ILE A 114 -7.35 20.42 6.83
C ILE A 114 -7.64 21.52 7.85
N LEU A 115 -6.74 22.50 7.99
CA LEU A 115 -6.81 23.55 9.02
C LEU A 115 -8.03 24.49 8.93
N PRO A 116 -8.70 24.70 7.78
CA PRO A 116 -9.94 25.46 7.73
C PRO A 116 -11.08 24.79 8.52
N TYR A 117 -11.07 23.46 8.61
CA TYR A 117 -12.16 22.67 9.19
C TYR A 117 -11.84 22.09 10.56
N LEU A 118 -10.55 21.93 10.91
CA LEU A 118 -10.12 21.26 12.14
C LEU A 118 -9.40 22.20 13.10
N ASP A 119 -9.76 22.13 14.38
CA ASP A 119 -8.97 22.59 15.51
C ASP A 119 -8.19 21.39 16.05
N VAL A 120 -7.02 21.15 15.45
CA VAL A 120 -6.16 19.99 15.71
C VAL A 120 -4.78 20.43 16.18
N HIS A 121 -4.31 19.81 17.26
CA HIS A 121 -2.95 20.02 17.76
C HIS A 121 -1.96 19.14 17.02
N LEU A 122 -1.18 19.74 16.12
CA LEU A 122 -0.14 19.05 15.37
C LEU A 122 1.18 19.08 16.13
N LYS A 123 1.74 17.90 16.43
CA LYS A 123 3.12 17.73 16.87
C LYS A 123 4.00 17.68 15.64
N TYR A 124 4.48 18.86 15.23
CA TYR A 124 5.22 19.05 14.00
C TYR A 124 6.69 18.65 14.14
N PHE A 125 7.18 17.87 13.18
CA PHE A 125 8.57 17.50 12.99
C PHE A 125 8.97 17.74 11.53
N ASP A 126 10.01 18.53 11.31
CA ASP A 126 10.52 18.79 9.96
C ASP A 126 11.53 17.70 9.57
N LEU A 127 11.13 16.72 8.75
CA LEU A 127 12.02 15.68 8.25
C LEU A 127 12.64 16.03 6.88
N SER A 128 12.64 17.31 6.50
CA SER A 128 13.41 17.73 5.33
C SER A 128 14.87 17.33 5.45
N LEU A 129 15.47 17.01 4.32
CA LEU A 129 16.86 16.59 4.26
C LEU A 129 17.83 17.62 4.89
N PRO A 130 17.68 18.95 4.70
CA PRO A 130 18.48 19.93 5.42
C PRO A 130 18.32 19.86 6.94
N ASN A 131 17.10 19.71 7.46
CA ASN A 131 16.89 19.66 8.92
C ASN A 131 17.38 18.33 9.52
N ARG A 132 17.22 17.22 8.79
CA ARG A 132 17.83 15.94 9.19
C ARG A 132 19.34 16.04 9.25
N ASP A 133 19.99 16.64 8.26
CA ASP A 133 21.45 16.84 8.30
C ASP A 133 21.88 17.78 9.44
N ALA A 134 21.14 18.87 9.67
CA ALA A 134 21.41 19.81 10.75
C ALA A 134 21.30 19.17 12.14
N THR A 135 20.34 18.26 12.34
CA THR A 135 20.07 17.58 13.63
C THR A 135 20.76 16.23 13.77
N ASP A 136 21.67 15.87 12.86
CA ASP A 136 22.31 14.56 12.81
C ASP A 136 21.30 13.38 12.81
N ASP A 137 20.22 13.57 12.07
CA ASP A 137 19.03 12.69 11.92
C ASP A 137 18.26 12.45 13.23
N LYS A 138 18.55 13.20 14.30
CA LYS A 138 17.83 13.10 15.58
C LYS A 138 16.34 13.42 15.44
N VAL A 139 15.97 14.38 14.59
CA VAL A 139 14.55 14.72 14.34
C VAL A 139 13.72 13.52 13.89
N THR A 140 14.31 12.58 13.13
CA THR A 140 13.65 11.36 12.68
C THR A 140 13.36 10.41 13.84
N LEU A 141 14.30 10.29 14.78
CA LEU A 141 14.14 9.48 15.99
C LEU A 141 13.10 10.10 16.94
N ASP A 142 13.18 11.41 17.16
CA ASP A 142 12.26 12.15 18.02
C ASP A 142 10.81 12.08 17.49
N ALA A 143 10.64 12.15 16.16
CA ALA A 143 9.34 11.98 15.52
C ALA A 143 8.77 10.56 15.73
N ALA A 144 9.61 9.53 15.59
CA ALA A 144 9.19 8.15 15.84
C ALA A 144 8.77 7.91 17.30
N GLU A 145 9.48 8.51 18.26
CA GLU A 145 9.12 8.45 19.68
C GLU A 145 7.82 9.20 19.98
N ALA A 146 7.63 10.36 19.35
CA ALA A 146 6.36 11.09 19.44
C ALA A 146 5.19 10.26 18.87
N ILE A 147 5.40 9.54 17.76
CA ILE A 147 4.38 8.65 17.19
C ILE A 147 4.01 7.56 18.19
N LYS A 148 4.99 6.90 18.84
CA LYS A 148 4.70 5.90 19.88
C LYS A 148 3.85 6.47 21.01
N ARG A 149 4.14 7.71 21.43
CA ARG A 149 3.42 8.38 22.51
C ARG A 149 1.99 8.76 22.12
N PHE A 150 1.79 9.27 20.90
CA PHE A 150 0.51 9.84 20.47
C PHE A 150 -0.31 8.92 19.56
N ASN A 151 0.25 7.77 19.16
CA ASN A 151 -0.34 6.68 18.38
C ASN A 151 -0.70 7.01 16.91
N VAL A 152 -0.52 8.26 16.46
CA VAL A 152 -0.90 8.69 15.10
C VAL A 152 0.22 9.54 14.49
N GLY A 153 0.81 9.05 13.41
CA GLY A 153 1.74 9.80 12.56
C GLY A 153 1.15 10.03 11.16
N ILE A 154 1.33 11.23 10.62
CA ILE A 154 0.95 11.59 9.25
C ILE A 154 2.20 12.14 8.57
N LYS A 155 2.69 11.43 7.55
CA LYS A 155 4.03 11.63 7.01
C LYS A 155 4.03 12.01 5.54
N CYS A 156 4.72 13.11 5.24
CA CYS A 156 5.10 13.52 3.89
C CYS A 156 6.29 12.67 3.37
N ALA A 157 6.41 12.55 2.04
CA ALA A 157 7.55 11.87 1.43
C ALA A 157 8.87 12.64 1.71
N THR A 158 9.94 11.88 1.92
CA THR A 158 11.25 12.38 2.35
C THR A 158 12.35 11.81 1.45
N ILE A 159 13.39 12.59 1.15
CA ILE A 159 14.54 12.12 0.38
C ILE A 159 15.31 11.06 1.20
N THR A 160 15.64 9.92 0.61
CA THR A 160 16.72 9.06 1.12
C THR A 160 17.98 9.40 0.32
N PRO A 161 19.02 10.01 0.93
CA PRO A 161 20.14 10.55 0.16
C PRO A 161 21.02 9.43 -0.41
N ASP A 162 21.40 9.59 -1.68
CA ASP A 162 22.46 8.83 -2.35
C ASP A 162 23.71 9.71 -2.51
N ALA A 163 24.74 9.22 -3.22
CA ALA A 163 25.97 9.97 -3.46
C ALA A 163 25.73 11.32 -4.18
N ALA A 164 24.75 11.38 -5.09
CA ALA A 164 24.42 12.61 -5.79
C ALA A 164 23.74 13.62 -4.84
N ARG A 165 22.84 13.16 -3.97
CA ARG A 165 22.17 13.99 -2.97
C ARG A 165 23.14 14.51 -1.90
N VAL A 166 24.13 13.70 -1.49
CA VAL A 166 25.20 14.17 -0.59
C VAL A 166 25.92 15.38 -1.19
N LYS A 167 26.24 15.34 -2.49
CA LYS A 167 26.87 16.46 -3.19
C LYS A 167 25.92 17.64 -3.38
N GLU A 168 24.66 17.40 -3.77
CA GLU A 168 23.67 18.45 -4.00
C GLU A 168 23.39 19.26 -2.73
N PHE A 169 23.17 18.59 -1.60
CA PHE A 169 22.80 19.23 -0.33
C PHE A 169 24.00 19.50 0.59
N LYS A 170 25.21 19.14 0.17
CA LYS A 170 26.46 19.25 0.96
C LYS A 170 26.32 18.58 2.35
N LEU A 171 25.78 17.37 2.35
CA LEU A 171 25.47 16.63 3.58
C LEU A 171 26.74 16.23 4.34
N LYS A 172 26.66 16.20 5.67
CA LYS A 172 27.73 15.66 6.54
C LYS A 172 28.03 14.20 6.22
N GLN A 173 26.97 13.43 5.94
CA GLN A 173 27.07 12.03 5.54
C GLN A 173 25.83 11.56 4.77
N MET A 174 25.89 10.33 4.24
CA MET A 174 24.75 9.67 3.62
C MET A 174 23.81 9.11 4.71
N TRP A 175 22.85 9.93 5.13
CA TRP A 175 21.87 9.55 6.15
C TRP A 175 20.99 8.37 5.72
N LYS A 176 20.52 7.59 6.70
CA LYS A 176 19.61 6.46 6.47
C LYS A 176 18.23 6.94 6.01
N SER A 177 17.44 6.02 5.45
CA SER A 177 16.05 6.31 5.07
C SER A 177 15.20 6.60 6.31
N PRO A 178 14.48 7.74 6.37
CA PRO A 178 13.56 8.03 7.47
C PRO A 178 12.47 6.97 7.64
N ASN A 179 11.95 6.44 6.53
CA ASN A 179 10.97 5.36 6.53
C ASN A 179 11.55 4.11 7.22
N GLY A 180 12.79 3.73 6.89
CA GLY A 180 13.47 2.61 7.52
C GLY A 180 13.67 2.82 9.02
N THR A 181 14.10 4.02 9.43
CA THR A 181 14.28 4.37 10.85
C THR A 181 12.97 4.29 11.63
N ILE A 182 11.91 4.95 11.16
CA ILE A 182 10.59 4.96 11.79
C ILE A 182 10.02 3.53 11.88
N ARG A 183 10.06 2.76 10.77
CA ARG A 183 9.57 1.37 10.74
C ARG A 183 10.32 0.47 11.72
N ASN A 184 11.64 0.60 11.82
CA ASN A 184 12.44 -0.18 12.78
C ASN A 184 12.10 0.18 14.23
N MET A 185 11.77 1.44 14.52
CA MET A 185 11.41 1.86 15.87
C MET A 185 9.99 1.42 16.26
N LEU A 186 9.07 1.43 15.30
CA LEU A 186 7.66 1.10 15.51
C LEU A 186 7.32 -0.39 15.35
N ASP A 187 8.20 -1.16 14.70
CA ASP A 187 8.00 -2.59 14.36
C ASP A 187 6.67 -2.84 13.62
N GLY A 188 6.28 -1.89 12.76
CA GLY A 188 5.00 -1.92 12.06
C GLY A 188 5.04 -2.64 10.70
N THR A 189 3.87 -3.08 10.26
CA THR A 189 3.62 -3.65 8.92
C THR A 189 3.03 -2.59 8.00
N VAL A 190 3.54 -2.47 6.78
CA VAL A 190 3.03 -1.49 5.81
C VAL A 190 1.91 -2.10 4.98
N PHE A 191 0.72 -1.52 5.02
CA PHE A 191 -0.41 -1.86 4.16
C PHE A 191 -0.57 -0.81 3.07
N ARG A 192 -0.49 -1.24 1.81
CA ARG A 192 -0.72 -0.41 0.63
C ARG A 192 -2.04 -0.78 -0.01
N ALA A 193 -2.96 0.17 -0.09
CA ALA A 193 -4.30 -0.02 -0.64
C ALA A 193 -4.59 0.97 -1.77
N PRO A 194 -5.05 0.50 -2.94
CA PRO A 194 -5.37 1.36 -4.07
C PRO A 194 -6.62 2.20 -3.76
N ILE A 195 -6.64 3.41 -4.30
CA ILE A 195 -7.76 4.35 -4.24
C ILE A 195 -8.55 4.17 -5.54
N LEU A 196 -9.74 3.58 -5.42
CA LEU A 196 -10.56 3.26 -6.58
C LEU A 196 -11.38 4.48 -6.99
N ILE A 197 -11.23 4.89 -8.25
CA ILE A 197 -12.03 5.95 -8.89
C ILE A 197 -12.70 5.33 -10.11
N SER A 198 -14.03 5.44 -10.19
CA SER A 198 -14.83 4.69 -11.17
C SER A 198 -14.51 5.06 -12.63
N THR A 199 -14.11 6.31 -12.87
CA THR A 199 -13.76 6.86 -14.19
C THR A 199 -12.33 6.53 -14.64
N ILE A 200 -11.48 6.00 -13.75
CA ILE A 200 -10.10 5.63 -14.08
C ILE A 200 -10.03 4.16 -14.50
N PRO A 201 -9.67 3.86 -15.76
CA PRO A 201 -9.53 2.49 -16.21
C PRO A 201 -8.35 1.81 -15.51
N ARG A 202 -8.50 0.52 -15.24
CA ARG A 202 -7.47 -0.34 -14.67
C ARG A 202 -6.74 -1.08 -15.78
N LEU A 203 -5.44 -1.29 -15.63
CA LEU A 203 -4.65 -2.07 -16.60
C LEU A 203 -5.04 -3.55 -16.59
N VAL A 204 -5.50 -4.05 -15.44
CA VAL A 204 -6.11 -5.38 -15.31
C VAL A 204 -7.61 -5.20 -15.12
N PRO A 205 -8.44 -5.34 -16.19
CA PRO A 205 -9.85 -4.97 -16.14
C PRO A 205 -10.68 -5.75 -15.13
N GLY A 206 -10.27 -6.98 -14.81
CA GLY A 206 -10.95 -7.86 -13.85
C GLY A 206 -10.90 -7.37 -12.39
N TRP A 207 -9.95 -6.49 -12.05
CA TRP A 207 -9.72 -6.01 -10.68
C TRP A 207 -10.80 -5.01 -10.23
N ARG A 208 -11.97 -5.50 -9.85
CA ARG A 208 -13.13 -4.69 -9.46
C ARG A 208 -13.09 -4.22 -8.00
N LYS A 209 -12.40 -4.95 -7.14
CA LYS A 209 -12.25 -4.71 -5.69
C LYS A 209 -10.76 -4.50 -5.37
N PRO A 210 -10.39 -3.75 -4.32
CA PRO A 210 -8.99 -3.44 -4.06
C PRO A 210 -8.18 -4.70 -3.68
N ILE A 211 -6.92 -4.76 -4.10
CA ILE A 211 -5.93 -5.71 -3.57
C ILE A 211 -5.05 -4.92 -2.61
N VAL A 212 -5.03 -5.31 -1.34
CA VAL A 212 -4.20 -4.64 -0.32
C VAL A 212 -2.94 -5.44 -0.09
N ILE A 213 -1.76 -4.83 -0.28
CA ILE A 213 -0.48 -5.48 0.00
C ILE A 213 -0.05 -5.15 1.42
N GLY A 214 0.08 -6.16 2.29
CA GLY A 214 0.73 -6.06 3.60
C GLY A 214 2.18 -6.50 3.50
N ARG A 215 3.14 -5.56 3.53
CA ARG A 215 4.57 -5.83 3.42
C ARG A 215 5.22 -6.02 4.79
N HIS A 216 5.92 -7.15 4.97
CA HIS A 216 6.81 -7.37 6.11
C HIS A 216 8.08 -6.51 5.99
N ALA A 217 8.04 -5.28 6.47
CA ALA A 217 9.11 -4.29 6.28
C ALA A 217 10.34 -4.48 7.19
N PHE A 218 10.77 -5.71 7.44
CA PHE A 218 11.94 -6.06 8.26
C PHE A 218 12.73 -7.23 7.65
N GLY A 219 14.04 -7.26 7.90
CA GLY A 219 14.88 -8.42 7.58
C GLY A 219 15.08 -8.67 6.08
N ASP A 220 15.34 -9.93 5.74
CA ASP A 220 15.54 -10.44 4.38
C ASP A 220 16.63 -9.65 3.62
N GLN A 221 16.49 -9.48 2.31
CA GLN A 221 17.46 -8.78 1.46
C GLN A 221 17.72 -7.33 1.93
N TYR A 222 16.77 -6.70 2.63
CA TYR A 222 16.86 -5.32 3.11
C TYR A 222 17.71 -5.18 4.37
N LYS A 223 18.07 -6.29 5.03
CA LYS A 223 19.07 -6.35 6.12
C LYS A 223 20.09 -7.45 5.85
N SER A 224 20.66 -7.42 4.66
CA SER A 224 21.62 -8.41 4.20
C SER A 224 23.07 -7.89 4.25
N LYS A 225 24.02 -8.83 4.12
CA LYS A 225 25.43 -8.55 3.81
C LYS A 225 25.82 -9.35 2.59
N SER A 226 26.46 -8.67 1.64
CA SER A 226 26.99 -9.28 0.43
C SER A 226 28.50 -9.14 0.35
N LEU A 227 29.17 -10.14 -0.22
CA LEU A 227 30.61 -10.12 -0.47
C LEU A 227 30.90 -10.61 -1.88
N LEU A 228 31.76 -9.89 -2.60
CA LEU A 228 32.32 -10.32 -3.88
C LEU A 228 33.67 -10.99 -3.61
N CYS A 229 33.84 -12.26 -3.96
CA CYS A 229 35.15 -12.91 -3.97
C CYS A 229 35.77 -12.79 -5.37
N SER A 230 37.08 -12.54 -5.42
CA SER A 230 37.84 -12.35 -6.67
C SER A 230 38.45 -13.65 -7.22
N GLY A 231 38.31 -14.77 -6.51
CA GLY A 231 38.93 -16.04 -6.87
C GLY A 231 38.36 -17.22 -6.07
N PRO A 232 38.96 -18.42 -6.23
CA PRO A 232 38.51 -19.63 -5.57
C PRO A 232 38.48 -19.53 -4.04
N GLY A 233 37.52 -20.17 -3.38
CA GLY A 233 37.39 -20.16 -1.92
C GLY A 233 36.11 -20.82 -1.41
N SER A 234 36.03 -21.06 -0.09
CA SER A 234 34.83 -21.62 0.57
C SER A 234 33.98 -20.52 1.19
N PHE A 235 32.66 -20.62 1.02
CA PHE A 235 31.68 -19.81 1.74
C PHE A 235 30.93 -20.70 2.74
N GLU A 236 31.01 -20.33 4.02
CA GLU A 236 30.39 -21.04 5.13
C GLU A 236 29.47 -20.12 5.93
N MET A 237 28.39 -20.68 6.47
CA MET A 237 27.57 -20.07 7.51
C MET A 237 27.97 -20.63 8.87
N VAL A 238 28.11 -19.74 9.85
CA VAL A 238 28.46 -20.11 11.22
C VAL A 238 27.50 -19.44 12.20
N PHE A 239 26.82 -20.24 13.01
CA PHE A 239 25.99 -19.76 14.12
C PHE A 239 26.63 -20.16 15.45
N LYS A 240 26.91 -19.18 16.30
CA LYS A 240 27.52 -19.36 17.62
C LYS A 240 26.49 -19.06 18.70
N PRO A 241 25.97 -20.09 19.39
CA PRO A 241 25.04 -19.90 20.50
C PRO A 241 25.67 -19.03 21.60
N LYS A 242 24.92 -18.06 22.14
CA LYS A 242 25.42 -17.17 23.20
C LYS A 242 25.58 -17.85 24.55
N ASP A 243 24.84 -18.94 24.77
CA ASP A 243 24.86 -19.76 25.98
C ASP A 243 26.06 -20.73 26.04
N GLY A 244 26.98 -20.65 25.07
CA GLY A 244 28.12 -21.57 24.98
C GLY A 244 27.75 -22.94 24.39
N GLY A 245 26.55 -23.09 23.84
CA GLY A 245 26.15 -24.27 23.09
C GLY A 245 27.04 -24.54 21.87
N LYS A 246 26.89 -25.73 21.27
CA LYS A 246 27.70 -26.17 20.14
C LYS A 246 27.54 -25.23 18.94
N GLU A 247 28.67 -24.73 18.42
CA GLU A 247 28.71 -23.96 17.16
C GLU A 247 28.14 -24.80 16.01
N ILE A 248 27.24 -24.19 15.23
CA ILE A 248 26.69 -24.76 14.01
C ILE A 248 27.46 -24.17 12.84
N ARG A 249 28.03 -25.01 12.00
CA ARG A 249 28.79 -24.61 10.81
C ARG A 249 28.30 -25.40 9.61
N GLU A 250 27.99 -24.71 8.54
CA GLU A 250 27.49 -25.30 7.30
C GLU A 250 28.22 -24.66 6.10
N THR A 251 28.79 -25.48 5.23
CA THR A 251 29.37 -24.99 3.97
C THR A 251 28.24 -24.72 2.97
N VAL A 252 28.14 -23.49 2.49
CA VAL A 252 27.13 -23.08 1.50
C VAL A 252 27.60 -23.43 0.09
N TYR A 253 28.83 -23.04 -0.25
CA TYR A 253 29.36 -23.25 -1.59
C TYR A 253 30.90 -23.15 -1.63
N ASN A 254 31.52 -23.92 -2.52
CA ASN A 254 32.95 -23.86 -2.82
C ASN A 254 33.17 -23.23 -4.20
N PHE A 255 33.55 -21.96 -4.22
CA PHE A 255 33.83 -21.20 -5.42
C PHE A 255 35.11 -21.69 -6.12
N GLN A 256 35.02 -21.89 -7.44
CA GLN A 256 36.17 -22.23 -8.31
C GLN A 256 36.77 -20.99 -9.00
N GLY A 257 36.24 -19.80 -8.74
CA GLY A 257 36.60 -18.53 -9.38
C GLY A 257 35.82 -17.38 -8.75
N PRO A 258 35.81 -16.19 -9.38
CA PRO A 258 35.06 -15.04 -8.86
C PRO A 258 33.58 -15.36 -8.64
N GLY A 259 33.00 -14.79 -7.58
CA GLY A 259 31.63 -15.10 -7.19
C GLY A 259 31.04 -14.10 -6.21
N LEU A 260 29.72 -14.16 -6.04
CA LEU A 260 28.97 -13.29 -5.15
C LEU A 260 28.24 -14.13 -4.11
N MET A 261 28.33 -13.72 -2.85
CA MET A 261 27.61 -14.36 -1.74
C MET A 261 26.74 -13.33 -1.02
N LEU A 262 25.62 -13.81 -0.47
CA LEU A 262 24.62 -13.02 0.24
C LEU A 262 24.19 -13.76 1.50
N ALA A 263 24.22 -13.07 2.63
CA ALA A 263 23.64 -13.54 3.88
C ALA A 263 22.50 -12.61 4.30
N MET A 264 21.36 -13.18 4.69
CA MET A 264 20.19 -12.46 5.18
C MET A 264 19.58 -13.18 6.37
N TYR A 265 18.73 -12.50 7.13
CA TYR A 265 18.08 -13.06 8.31
C TYR A 265 16.72 -12.43 8.54
N ASN A 266 15.92 -13.11 9.35
CA ASN A 266 14.72 -12.57 9.96
C ASN A 266 14.64 -13.00 11.44
N THR A 267 13.61 -12.55 12.16
CA THR A 267 13.38 -12.94 13.56
C THR A 267 11.95 -13.43 13.74
N VAL A 268 11.78 -14.44 14.59
CA VAL A 268 10.45 -14.96 14.96
C VAL A 268 9.56 -13.86 15.53
N ALA A 269 10.13 -12.96 16.36
CA ALA A 269 9.41 -11.83 16.92
C ALA A 269 8.81 -10.91 15.84
N SER A 270 9.60 -10.51 14.84
CA SER A 270 9.13 -9.64 13.76
C SER A 270 8.10 -10.34 12.86
N ILE A 271 8.30 -11.62 12.54
CA ILE A 271 7.33 -12.40 11.75
C ILE A 271 6.00 -12.53 12.50
N THR A 272 6.04 -12.75 13.82
CA THR A 272 4.84 -12.81 14.67
C THR A 272 4.11 -11.46 14.71
N GLY A 273 4.85 -10.35 14.84
CA GLY A 273 4.27 -9.00 14.77
C GLY A 273 3.62 -8.72 13.41
N PHE A 274 4.26 -9.16 12.33
CA PHE A 274 3.74 -9.09 10.97
C PHE A 274 2.43 -9.88 10.80
N ALA A 275 2.41 -11.14 11.24
CA ALA A 275 1.22 -11.98 11.22
C ALA A 275 0.05 -11.33 11.95
N ARG A 276 0.28 -10.87 13.19
CA ARG A 276 -0.74 -10.22 14.02
C ARG A 276 -1.30 -8.97 13.36
N SER A 277 -0.44 -8.16 12.76
CA SER A 277 -0.84 -6.95 12.03
C SER A 277 -1.68 -7.32 10.79
N ALA A 278 -1.27 -8.33 10.02
CA ALA A 278 -1.97 -8.79 8.83
C ALA A 278 -3.38 -9.33 9.14
N PHE A 279 -3.50 -10.19 10.15
CA PHE A 279 -4.80 -10.72 10.58
C PHE A 279 -5.72 -9.62 11.13
N SER A 280 -5.19 -8.74 11.98
CA SER A 280 -5.96 -7.63 12.56
C SER A 280 -6.44 -6.67 11.49
N TYR A 281 -5.58 -6.34 10.52
CA TYR A 281 -5.92 -5.48 9.40
C TYR A 281 -6.99 -6.14 8.52
N ALA A 282 -6.79 -7.38 8.08
CA ALA A 282 -7.76 -8.11 7.26
C ALA A 282 -9.14 -8.23 7.93
N LEU A 283 -9.17 -8.52 9.23
CA LEU A 283 -10.40 -8.54 10.02
C LEU A 283 -11.08 -7.16 10.06
N SER A 284 -10.31 -6.09 10.28
CA SER A 284 -10.85 -4.71 10.29
C SER A 284 -11.44 -4.29 8.95
N GLN A 285 -10.84 -4.78 7.85
CA GLN A 285 -11.32 -4.52 6.49
C GLN A 285 -12.40 -5.50 6.04
N LYS A 286 -12.69 -6.54 6.84
CA LYS A 286 -13.55 -7.67 6.47
C LYS A 286 -13.17 -8.26 5.11
N MET A 287 -11.87 -8.48 4.91
CA MET A 287 -11.30 -9.08 3.70
C MET A 287 -10.61 -10.40 4.03
N PRO A 288 -10.66 -11.41 3.14
CA PRO A 288 -9.83 -12.60 3.29
C PRO A 288 -8.33 -12.23 3.23
N LEU A 289 -7.50 -13.06 3.86
CA LEU A 289 -6.06 -12.87 3.97
C LEU A 289 -5.31 -13.98 3.25
N TYR A 290 -4.36 -13.61 2.41
CA TYR A 290 -3.41 -14.54 1.81
C TYR A 290 -1.99 -14.26 2.30
N LEU A 291 -1.24 -15.30 2.68
CA LEU A 291 0.22 -15.22 2.85
C LEU A 291 0.88 -15.89 1.64
N SER A 292 1.85 -15.21 1.02
CA SER A 292 2.66 -15.83 -0.03
C SER A 292 4.10 -16.07 0.40
N THR A 293 4.62 -17.27 0.15
CA THR A 293 6.04 -17.60 0.37
C THR A 293 6.58 -18.53 -0.73
N LYS A 294 7.86 -18.89 -0.68
CA LYS A 294 8.47 -19.94 -1.49
C LYS A 294 8.99 -21.09 -0.62
N ASN A 295 8.17 -21.55 0.33
CA ASN A 295 8.54 -22.60 1.30
C ASN A 295 8.84 -23.98 0.68
N THR A 296 8.48 -24.23 -0.59
CA THR A 296 8.93 -25.44 -1.30
C THR A 296 10.44 -25.44 -1.58
N ILE A 297 11.06 -24.25 -1.68
CA ILE A 297 12.49 -24.05 -1.92
C ILE A 297 13.19 -23.67 -0.61
N LEU A 298 12.71 -22.62 0.05
CA LEU A 298 13.24 -22.15 1.33
C LEU A 298 12.51 -22.84 2.49
N LYS A 299 12.68 -24.16 2.60
CA LYS A 299 11.88 -25.00 3.51
C LYS A 299 11.91 -24.53 4.96
N GLU A 300 13.08 -24.21 5.49
CA GLU A 300 13.20 -23.72 6.86
C GLU A 300 12.83 -22.24 6.97
N TYR A 301 13.43 -21.39 6.14
CA TYR A 301 13.27 -19.94 6.24
C TYR A 301 11.82 -19.49 5.98
N ASP A 302 11.22 -19.92 4.88
CA ASP A 302 9.84 -19.56 4.51
C ASP A 302 8.81 -20.49 5.17
N GLY A 303 9.23 -21.67 5.65
CA GLY A 303 8.42 -22.54 6.49
C GLY A 303 8.05 -21.87 7.80
N VAL A 304 9.00 -21.21 8.46
CA VAL A 304 8.74 -20.47 9.72
C VAL A 304 7.69 -19.37 9.54
N PHE A 305 7.67 -18.66 8.41
CA PHE A 305 6.61 -17.69 8.10
C PHE A 305 5.24 -18.36 8.06
N LYS A 306 5.13 -19.46 7.31
CA LYS A 306 3.89 -20.21 7.15
C LYS A 306 3.42 -20.75 8.51
N ASP A 307 4.30 -21.40 9.26
CA ASP A 307 3.95 -22.04 10.52
C ASP A 307 3.46 -21.03 11.57
N ILE A 308 4.10 -19.86 11.67
CA ILE A 308 3.68 -18.79 12.58
C ILE A 308 2.29 -18.26 12.20
N PHE A 309 2.02 -18.03 10.91
CA PHE A 309 0.72 -17.55 10.47
C PHE A 309 -0.38 -18.60 10.70
N ASP A 310 -0.10 -19.86 10.36
CA ASP A 310 -1.04 -20.97 10.53
C ASP A 310 -1.38 -21.18 12.02
N GLU A 311 -0.37 -21.20 12.89
CA GLU A 311 -0.56 -21.34 14.34
C GLU A 311 -1.39 -20.18 14.92
N MET A 312 -1.07 -18.94 14.53
CA MET A 312 -1.79 -17.75 15.00
C MET A 312 -3.24 -17.73 14.50
N TYR A 313 -3.47 -18.11 13.25
CA TYR A 313 -4.82 -18.20 12.70
C TYR A 313 -5.68 -19.15 13.51
N GLU A 314 -5.20 -20.38 13.71
CA GLU A 314 -5.93 -21.42 14.43
C GLU A 314 -6.22 -21.04 15.88
N LYS A 315 -5.24 -20.43 16.58
CA LYS A 315 -5.38 -20.09 18.00
C LYS A 315 -6.18 -18.82 18.26
N GLU A 316 -6.08 -17.80 17.40
CA GLU A 316 -6.52 -16.44 17.77
C GLU A 316 -7.53 -15.79 16.82
N PHE A 317 -7.59 -16.21 15.55
CA PHE A 317 -8.33 -15.48 14.51
C PHE A 317 -9.39 -16.31 13.77
N ARG A 318 -9.30 -17.64 13.75
CA ARG A 318 -10.20 -18.52 12.99
C ARG A 318 -11.68 -18.25 13.27
N GLU A 319 -12.08 -18.22 14.53
CA GLU A 319 -13.48 -17.95 14.91
C GLU A 319 -13.94 -16.54 14.47
N LYS A 320 -13.07 -15.54 14.63
CA LYS A 320 -13.38 -14.14 14.25
C LYS A 320 -13.52 -14.00 12.74
N PHE A 321 -12.69 -14.71 11.98
CA PHE A 321 -12.71 -14.72 10.51
C PHE A 321 -13.98 -15.41 10.00
N LEU A 322 -14.30 -16.60 10.53
CA LEU A 322 -15.53 -17.32 10.18
C LEU A 322 -16.78 -16.50 10.49
N LYS A 323 -16.83 -15.82 11.65
CA LYS A 323 -17.94 -14.93 12.01
C LYS A 323 -18.14 -13.76 11.03
N ASN A 324 -17.08 -13.33 10.34
CA ASN A 324 -17.13 -12.26 9.35
C ASN A 324 -17.18 -12.79 7.90
N ASN A 325 -17.37 -14.10 7.71
CA ASN A 325 -17.38 -14.77 6.40
C ASN A 325 -16.12 -14.49 5.55
N ILE A 326 -14.96 -14.47 6.21
CA ILE A 326 -13.64 -14.34 5.60
C ILE A 326 -12.74 -15.51 6.03
N PHE A 327 -11.62 -15.70 5.35
CA PHE A 327 -10.70 -16.82 5.58
C PHE A 327 -9.25 -16.37 5.47
N TYR A 328 -8.35 -17.24 5.93
CA TYR A 328 -6.91 -17.13 5.69
C TYR A 328 -6.43 -18.34 4.90
N GLU A 329 -5.48 -18.11 3.98
CA GLU A 329 -4.85 -19.17 3.19
C GLU A 329 -3.37 -18.84 2.90
N HIS A 330 -2.49 -19.82 3.10
CA HIS A 330 -1.12 -19.77 2.59
C HIS A 330 -1.08 -20.22 1.13
N ARG A 331 -0.30 -19.53 0.30
CA ARG A 331 -0.04 -19.90 -1.10
C ARG A 331 1.44 -19.78 -1.45
N LEU A 332 1.86 -20.55 -2.45
CA LEU A 332 3.15 -20.30 -3.09
C LEU A 332 3.08 -18.99 -3.88
N ILE A 333 4.16 -18.22 -3.87
CA ILE A 333 4.21 -16.89 -4.48
C ILE A 333 3.87 -16.91 -5.98
N ASP A 334 4.29 -17.95 -6.70
CA ASP A 334 3.98 -18.17 -8.12
C ASP A 334 2.48 -18.44 -8.38
N ASP A 335 1.83 -19.20 -7.49
CA ASP A 335 0.38 -19.39 -7.56
C ASP A 335 -0.39 -18.12 -7.17
N MET A 336 0.12 -17.40 -6.16
CA MET A 336 -0.52 -16.19 -5.63
C MET A 336 -0.53 -15.05 -6.65
N VAL A 337 0.59 -14.80 -7.36
CA VAL A 337 0.62 -13.78 -8.43
C VAL A 337 -0.35 -14.12 -9.57
N ALA A 338 -0.46 -15.41 -9.93
CA ALA A 338 -1.39 -15.87 -10.96
C ALA A 338 -2.85 -15.74 -10.51
N GLN A 339 -3.14 -16.06 -9.25
CA GLN A 339 -4.47 -15.85 -8.66
C GLN A 339 -4.82 -14.38 -8.60
N ALA A 340 -3.91 -13.51 -8.15
CA ALA A 340 -4.15 -12.06 -8.07
C ALA A 340 -4.56 -11.51 -9.44
N LEU A 341 -3.84 -11.86 -10.51
CA LEU A 341 -4.16 -11.46 -11.88
C LEU A 341 -5.53 -11.96 -12.37
N LYS A 342 -5.94 -13.18 -12.00
CA LYS A 342 -7.22 -13.79 -12.42
C LYS A 342 -8.41 -13.40 -11.53
N SER A 343 -8.14 -12.91 -10.33
CA SER A 343 -9.16 -12.56 -9.34
C SER A 343 -9.90 -11.27 -9.70
N GLU A 344 -10.98 -11.00 -8.96
CA GLU A 344 -11.61 -9.68 -8.96
C GLU A 344 -11.03 -8.70 -7.93
N GLY A 345 -9.95 -9.10 -7.24
CA GLY A 345 -9.42 -8.42 -6.05
C GLY A 345 -10.26 -8.67 -4.79
N GLY A 346 -10.19 -7.77 -3.82
CA GLY A 346 -10.98 -7.81 -2.58
C GLY A 346 -10.37 -8.64 -1.46
N PHE A 347 -9.05 -8.64 -1.34
CA PHE A 347 -8.31 -9.40 -0.33
C PHE A 347 -7.09 -8.62 0.18
N VAL A 348 -6.62 -9.00 1.36
CA VAL A 348 -5.31 -8.60 1.87
C VAL A 348 -4.31 -9.68 1.50
N TRP A 349 -3.16 -9.26 0.99
CA TRP A 349 -2.05 -10.13 0.61
C TRP A 349 -0.83 -9.76 1.45
N ALA A 350 -0.57 -10.58 2.46
CA ALA A 350 0.64 -10.55 3.26
C ALA A 350 1.81 -11.07 2.43
N CYS A 351 2.75 -10.17 2.15
CA CYS A 351 3.96 -10.44 1.41
C CYS A 351 5.18 -10.32 2.32
N LYS A 352 6.17 -11.20 2.11
CA LYS A 352 7.53 -11.00 2.60
C LYS A 352 8.11 -9.68 2.10
N ASN A 353 9.23 -9.25 2.68
CA ASN A 353 9.74 -7.90 2.47
C ASN A 353 9.93 -7.54 0.99
N TYR A 354 10.64 -8.41 0.25
CA TYR A 354 10.93 -8.21 -1.18
C TYR A 354 9.68 -8.32 -2.05
N ASP A 355 8.87 -9.36 -1.84
CA ASP A 355 7.63 -9.56 -2.59
C ASP A 355 6.68 -8.38 -2.40
N GLY A 356 6.57 -7.86 -1.17
CA GLY A 356 5.70 -6.73 -0.86
C GLY A 356 6.17 -5.44 -1.52
N ASP A 357 7.47 -5.25 -1.69
CA ASP A 357 8.01 -4.11 -2.43
C ASP A 357 7.58 -4.19 -3.91
N VAL A 358 7.96 -5.27 -4.59
CA VAL A 358 7.71 -5.46 -6.02
C VAL A 358 6.21 -5.51 -6.35
N GLN A 359 5.44 -6.32 -5.62
CA GLN A 359 4.02 -6.52 -5.93
C GLN A 359 3.19 -5.27 -5.61
N SER A 360 3.57 -4.47 -4.62
CA SER A 360 2.84 -3.23 -4.34
C SER A 360 2.92 -2.21 -5.46
N ASP A 361 4.04 -2.13 -6.16
CA ASP A 361 4.20 -1.23 -7.31
C ASP A 361 3.41 -1.75 -8.52
N ILE A 362 3.40 -3.07 -8.77
CA ILE A 362 2.57 -3.70 -9.81
C ILE A 362 1.08 -3.45 -9.53
N VAL A 363 0.64 -3.66 -8.28
CA VAL A 363 -0.74 -3.40 -7.86
C VAL A 363 -1.07 -1.92 -8.06
N ALA A 364 -0.23 -1.00 -7.58
CA ALA A 364 -0.47 0.44 -7.75
C ALA A 364 -0.63 0.85 -9.21
N GLN A 365 0.28 0.39 -10.07
CA GLN A 365 0.21 0.69 -11.50
C GLN A 365 -1.01 0.04 -12.17
N GLY A 366 -1.38 -1.17 -11.75
CA GLY A 366 -2.54 -1.89 -12.28
C GLY A 366 -3.88 -1.21 -11.94
N TYR A 367 -3.93 -0.43 -10.85
CA TYR A 367 -5.07 0.41 -10.48
C TYR A 367 -5.04 1.84 -11.05
N GLY A 368 -4.04 2.18 -11.88
CA GLY A 368 -4.00 3.43 -12.65
C GLY A 368 -2.70 4.19 -12.47
N SER A 369 -2.46 4.73 -11.28
CA SER A 369 -1.31 5.60 -10.98
C SER A 369 -0.78 5.36 -9.57
N LEU A 370 0.52 5.54 -9.35
CA LEU A 370 1.14 5.58 -8.02
C LEU A 370 0.50 6.65 -7.10
N GLY A 371 -0.07 7.71 -7.69
CA GLY A 371 -0.84 8.74 -6.97
C GLY A 371 -2.18 8.25 -6.41
N LEU A 372 -2.64 7.06 -6.81
CA LEU A 372 -3.86 6.40 -6.34
C LEU A 372 -3.55 5.25 -5.38
N MET A 373 -2.49 5.37 -4.57
CA MET A 373 -2.12 4.35 -3.60
C MET A 373 -1.88 4.98 -2.23
N SER A 374 -2.69 4.56 -1.27
CA SER A 374 -2.50 4.90 0.16
C SER A 374 -1.51 3.92 0.80
N SER A 375 -0.77 4.37 1.82
CA SER A 375 0.16 3.55 2.59
C SER A 375 -0.05 3.81 4.08
N VAL A 376 -0.29 2.76 4.86
CA VAL A 376 -0.44 2.86 6.32
C VAL A 376 0.46 1.82 6.98
N LEU A 377 1.37 2.29 7.83
CA LEU A 377 2.10 1.44 8.75
C LEU A 377 1.21 1.16 9.97
N VAL A 378 0.94 -0.11 10.25
CA VAL A 378 0.15 -0.55 11.42
C VAL A 378 1.06 -1.32 12.36
N CYS A 379 1.09 -0.92 13.63
CA CYS A 379 1.91 -1.57 14.65
C CYS A 379 1.16 -2.77 15.29
N PRO A 380 1.89 -3.76 15.81
CA PRO A 380 1.31 -4.96 16.41
C PRO A 380 0.51 -4.70 17.70
N ASP A 381 0.65 -3.50 18.30
CA ASP A 381 -0.14 -3.04 19.44
C ASP A 381 -1.62 -2.78 19.09
N GLY A 382 -1.96 -2.75 17.79
CA GLY A 382 -3.32 -2.46 17.30
C GLY A 382 -3.79 -1.03 17.52
N ARG A 383 -2.87 -0.12 17.93
CA ARG A 383 -3.16 1.26 18.31
C ARG A 383 -2.32 2.27 17.57
N THR A 384 -1.06 1.98 17.27
CA THR A 384 -0.14 2.95 16.64
C THR A 384 -0.17 2.80 15.12
N GLU A 385 -0.45 3.89 14.41
CA GLU A 385 -0.44 3.93 12.94
C GLU A 385 0.33 5.13 12.38
N VAL A 386 0.97 4.94 11.23
CA VAL A 386 1.57 6.03 10.43
C VAL A 386 1.02 5.98 9.02
N SER A 387 0.33 7.02 8.59
CA SER A 387 -0.14 7.17 7.21
C SER A 387 0.84 7.97 6.36
N GLU A 388 1.08 7.51 5.14
CA GLU A 388 1.93 8.18 4.14
C GLU A 388 1.39 7.94 2.72
N ALA A 389 1.83 8.75 1.75
CA ALA A 389 1.66 8.41 0.35
C ALA A 389 2.60 7.25 -0.03
N ALA A 390 2.19 6.37 -0.95
CA ALA A 390 3.07 5.27 -1.36
C ALA A 390 4.25 5.70 -2.24
N HIS A 391 4.15 6.86 -2.90
CA HIS A 391 5.16 7.40 -3.81
C HIS A 391 6.25 8.21 -3.08
N GLY A 392 7.36 8.47 -3.77
CA GLY A 392 8.45 9.33 -3.30
C GLY A 392 8.14 10.83 -3.43
N THR A 393 9.20 11.64 -3.39
CA THR A 393 9.15 13.11 -3.33
C THR A 393 8.86 13.81 -4.67
N VAL A 394 8.71 13.03 -5.76
CA VAL A 394 8.42 13.49 -7.13
C VAL A 394 9.45 14.52 -7.64
N THR A 395 10.74 14.22 -7.46
CA THR A 395 11.88 15.08 -7.80
C THR A 395 11.80 15.70 -9.20
N ARG A 396 11.36 14.92 -10.21
CA ARG A 396 11.25 15.42 -11.59
C ARG A 396 10.34 16.65 -11.68
N HIS A 397 9.17 16.62 -11.04
CA HIS A 397 8.25 17.75 -11.01
C HIS A 397 8.82 18.88 -10.16
N TYR A 398 9.50 18.56 -9.06
CA TYR A 398 10.17 19.58 -8.25
C TYR A 398 11.21 20.38 -9.06
N ARG A 399 11.97 19.74 -9.96
CA ARG A 399 12.91 20.45 -10.83
C ARG A 399 12.23 21.41 -11.80
N GLU A 400 11.06 21.06 -12.34
CA GLU A 400 10.27 21.98 -13.15
C GLU A 400 9.72 23.14 -12.31
N HIS A 401 9.21 22.85 -11.12
CA HIS A 401 8.76 23.87 -10.18
C HIS A 401 9.88 24.86 -9.80
N GLN A 402 11.11 24.37 -9.55
CA GLN A 402 12.28 25.22 -9.30
C GLN A 402 12.61 26.18 -10.46
N ARG A 403 12.19 25.86 -11.68
CA ARG A 403 12.34 26.72 -12.87
C ARG A 403 11.13 27.65 -13.09
N GLY A 404 10.16 27.66 -12.18
CA GLY A 404 8.92 28.44 -12.31
C GLY A 404 7.89 27.82 -13.26
N VAL A 405 8.09 26.56 -13.69
CA VAL A 405 7.15 25.86 -14.57
C VAL A 405 6.04 25.25 -13.72
N LYS A 406 4.77 25.54 -14.07
CA LYS A 406 3.60 24.88 -13.43
C LYS A 406 3.68 23.37 -13.63
N THR A 407 3.33 22.60 -12.59
CA THR A 407 3.35 21.14 -12.62
C THR A 407 1.95 20.57 -12.38
N SER A 408 1.74 19.33 -12.84
CA SER A 408 0.52 18.55 -12.57
C SER A 408 0.90 17.25 -11.85
N THR A 409 1.34 17.40 -10.61
CA THR A 409 1.54 16.34 -9.62
C THR A 409 0.23 16.02 -8.93
N ASN A 410 -0.13 14.73 -8.89
CA ASN A 410 -1.33 14.22 -8.23
C ASN A 410 -1.22 14.28 -6.69
N PRO A 411 -2.09 15.03 -5.98
CA PRO A 411 -2.04 15.13 -4.52
C PRO A 411 -2.91 14.09 -3.79
N ILE A 412 -3.67 13.23 -4.49
CA ILE A 412 -4.70 12.36 -3.89
C ILE A 412 -4.10 11.46 -2.81
N ALA A 413 -2.98 10.78 -3.06
CA ALA A 413 -2.33 9.96 -2.04
C ALA A 413 -1.88 10.76 -0.80
N SER A 414 -1.49 12.03 -0.96
CA SER A 414 -1.13 12.91 0.17
C SER A 414 -2.37 13.36 0.96
N ILE A 415 -3.48 13.65 0.27
CA ILE A 415 -4.80 13.90 0.91
C ILE A 415 -5.28 12.65 1.67
N PHE A 416 -5.06 11.47 1.10
CA PHE A 416 -5.39 10.19 1.74
C PHE A 416 -4.47 9.92 2.94
N ALA A 417 -3.20 10.31 2.92
CA ALA A 417 -2.36 10.22 4.11
C ALA A 417 -2.96 11.03 5.28
N TRP A 418 -3.39 12.27 5.03
CA TRP A 418 -4.06 13.09 6.04
C TRP A 418 -5.36 12.49 6.55
N SER A 419 -6.29 12.14 5.65
CA SER A 419 -7.59 11.58 6.04
C SER A 419 -7.46 10.24 6.76
N ARG A 420 -6.53 9.36 6.38
CA ARG A 420 -6.33 8.07 7.06
C ARG A 420 -5.80 8.24 8.48
N GLY A 421 -4.81 9.09 8.68
CA GLY A 421 -4.27 9.36 10.02
C GLY A 421 -5.31 10.04 10.92
N LEU A 422 -6.05 11.02 10.40
CA LEU A 422 -7.13 11.68 11.13
C LEU A 422 -8.31 10.73 11.43
N ALA A 423 -8.64 9.82 10.52
CA ALA A 423 -9.68 8.82 10.76
C ALA A 423 -9.25 7.82 11.84
N HIS A 424 -7.97 7.49 11.92
CA HIS A 424 -7.44 6.68 13.02
C HIS A 424 -7.48 7.44 14.35
N ARG A 425 -7.11 8.74 14.35
CA ARG A 425 -7.30 9.61 15.52
C ARG A 425 -8.75 9.66 15.96
N ALA A 426 -9.69 9.80 15.02
CA ALA A 426 -11.13 9.78 15.27
C ALA A 426 -11.58 8.49 15.94
N LYS A 427 -11.11 7.34 15.45
CA LYS A 427 -11.39 6.02 16.03
C LYS A 427 -10.88 5.91 17.47
N LEU A 428 -9.65 6.34 17.72
CA LEU A 428 -9.06 6.30 19.06
C LEU A 428 -9.75 7.24 20.05
N ASP A 429 -10.30 8.37 19.57
CA ASP A 429 -10.98 9.38 20.37
C ASP A 429 -12.50 9.17 20.47
N GLY A 430 -13.08 8.25 19.68
CA GLY A 430 -14.53 8.14 19.53
C GLY A 430 -15.17 9.39 18.87
N ASN A 431 -14.42 10.12 18.04
CA ASN A 431 -14.84 11.39 17.45
C ASN A 431 -15.52 11.18 16.08
N SER A 432 -16.83 10.97 16.09
CA SER A 432 -17.64 10.73 14.88
C SER A 432 -17.64 11.90 13.89
N ARG A 433 -17.52 13.15 14.37
CA ARG A 433 -17.45 14.34 13.50
C ARG A 433 -16.16 14.35 12.68
N LEU A 434 -15.03 14.02 13.30
CA LEU A 434 -13.76 13.91 12.61
C LEU A 434 -13.78 12.75 11.61
N GLU A 435 -14.38 11.61 11.97
CA GLU A 435 -14.55 10.47 11.07
C GLU A 435 -15.37 10.86 9.82
N GLN A 436 -16.50 11.54 10.00
CA GLN A 436 -17.34 12.03 8.89
C GLN A 436 -16.59 13.02 8.00
N PHE A 437 -15.80 13.93 8.59
CA PHE A 437 -14.95 14.84 7.83
C PHE A 437 -13.92 14.08 6.96
N CYS A 438 -13.25 13.07 7.51
CA CYS A 438 -12.30 12.25 6.75
C CYS A 438 -12.97 11.56 5.55
N LEU A 439 -14.17 11.00 5.75
CA LEU A 439 -14.96 10.40 4.67
C LEU A 439 -15.36 11.43 3.61
N ALA A 440 -15.78 12.63 4.02
CA ALA A 440 -16.13 13.71 3.10
C ALA A 440 -14.91 14.19 2.29
N LEU A 441 -13.74 14.28 2.90
CA LEU A 441 -12.47 14.64 2.25
C LEU A 441 -12.05 13.58 1.21
N GLU A 442 -12.09 12.30 1.57
CA GLU A 442 -11.80 11.21 0.63
C GLU A 442 -12.80 11.21 -0.54
N ARG A 443 -14.09 11.38 -0.25
CA ARG A 443 -15.13 11.46 -1.30
C ARG A 443 -14.95 12.68 -2.20
N ALA A 444 -14.56 13.84 -1.65
CA ALA A 444 -14.32 15.04 -2.44
C ALA A 444 -13.18 14.84 -3.44
N ALA A 445 -12.07 14.21 -3.03
CA ALA A 445 -10.96 13.89 -3.92
C ALA A 445 -11.38 12.92 -5.04
N ILE A 446 -12.16 11.88 -4.70
CA ILE A 446 -12.68 10.92 -5.69
C ILE A 446 -13.65 11.61 -6.65
N SER A 447 -14.68 12.28 -6.15
CA SER A 447 -15.73 12.89 -6.96
C SER A 447 -15.21 14.00 -7.87
N THR A 448 -14.18 14.75 -7.46
CA THR A 448 -13.52 15.73 -8.33
C THR A 448 -12.98 15.07 -9.61
N VAL A 449 -12.37 13.89 -9.49
CA VAL A 449 -11.89 13.11 -10.65
C VAL A 449 -13.04 12.47 -11.42
N GLU A 450 -14.10 12.00 -10.73
CA GLU A 450 -15.31 11.48 -11.38
C GLU A 450 -16.01 12.56 -12.22
N ASP A 451 -15.94 13.83 -11.81
CA ASP A 451 -16.45 15.01 -12.51
C ASP A 451 -15.54 15.47 -13.67
N GLY A 452 -14.45 14.74 -13.95
CA GLY A 452 -13.52 15.00 -15.05
C GLY A 452 -12.39 15.98 -14.73
N LEU A 453 -12.35 16.55 -13.52
CA LEU A 453 -11.26 17.41 -13.07
C LEU A 453 -10.16 16.53 -12.49
N MET A 454 -9.01 16.42 -13.15
CA MET A 454 -7.96 15.49 -12.73
C MET A 454 -6.56 15.97 -13.07
N SER A 455 -5.54 15.38 -12.44
CA SER A 455 -4.14 15.61 -12.79
C SER A 455 -3.72 14.86 -14.05
N LYS A 456 -2.59 15.26 -14.64
CA LYS A 456 -2.09 14.77 -15.92
C LYS A 456 -1.88 13.26 -15.95
N ASP A 457 -1.41 12.66 -14.87
CA ASP A 457 -1.21 11.20 -14.76
C ASP A 457 -2.54 10.44 -14.94
N LEU A 458 -3.63 10.94 -14.36
CA LEU A 458 -4.96 10.31 -14.48
C LEU A 458 -5.55 10.51 -15.87
N ALA A 459 -5.37 11.69 -16.46
CA ALA A 459 -5.75 11.93 -17.86
C ALA A 459 -5.02 10.97 -18.82
N ILE A 460 -3.74 10.69 -18.56
CA ILE A 460 -2.96 9.70 -19.31
C ILE A 460 -3.54 8.29 -19.17
N CYS A 461 -4.02 7.90 -17.99
CA CYS A 461 -4.68 6.60 -17.81
C CYS A 461 -5.93 6.46 -18.70
N ILE A 462 -6.69 7.54 -18.88
CA ILE A 462 -7.94 7.52 -19.66
C ILE A 462 -7.66 7.58 -21.17
N LYS A 463 -6.82 8.53 -21.61
CA LYS A 463 -6.65 8.85 -23.03
C LYS A 463 -5.43 8.21 -23.68
N GLY A 464 -4.47 7.73 -22.89
CA GLY A 464 -3.14 7.36 -23.36
C GLY A 464 -2.24 8.58 -23.54
N ILE A 465 -0.93 8.39 -23.38
CA ILE A 465 0.05 9.49 -23.30
C ILE A 465 0.06 10.40 -24.53
N ASP A 466 -0.18 9.85 -25.72
CA ASP A 466 -0.13 10.58 -26.99
C ASP A 466 -1.39 11.43 -27.26
N ASN A 467 -2.48 11.19 -26.54
CA ASN A 467 -3.78 11.84 -26.77
C ASN A 467 -4.17 12.86 -25.69
N VAL A 468 -3.29 13.11 -24.70
CA VAL A 468 -3.54 14.07 -23.62
C VAL A 468 -3.08 15.47 -24.02
N SER A 469 -4.01 16.42 -23.94
CA SER A 469 -3.77 17.84 -24.15
C SER A 469 -3.83 18.63 -22.83
N PRO A 470 -3.32 19.87 -22.76
CA PRO A 470 -3.45 20.71 -21.57
C PRO A 470 -4.89 20.99 -21.11
N ALA A 471 -5.89 20.82 -21.98
CA ALA A 471 -7.30 20.98 -21.61
C ALA A 471 -7.87 19.77 -20.84
N ASP A 472 -7.16 18.64 -20.82
CA ASP A 472 -7.62 17.38 -20.24
C ASP A 472 -7.23 17.20 -18.77
N TYR A 473 -6.44 18.12 -18.21
CA TYR A 473 -5.97 18.04 -16.84
C TYR A 473 -5.75 19.41 -16.21
N LEU A 474 -5.75 19.43 -14.89
CA LEU A 474 -5.46 20.61 -14.08
C LEU A 474 -4.01 20.61 -13.61
N MET A 475 -3.46 21.80 -13.40
CA MET A 475 -2.21 21.92 -12.66
C MET A 475 -2.45 21.59 -11.19
N THR A 476 -1.38 21.26 -10.47
CA THR A 476 -1.46 20.74 -9.10
C THR A 476 -2.30 21.61 -8.18
N GLU A 477 -2.05 22.93 -8.15
CA GLU A 477 -2.76 23.83 -7.26
C GLU A 477 -4.23 23.95 -7.65
N GLU A 478 -4.52 24.09 -8.95
CA GLU A 478 -5.87 24.16 -9.52
C GLU A 478 -6.68 22.89 -9.17
N PHE A 479 -6.05 21.72 -9.19
CA PHE A 479 -6.70 20.47 -8.78
C PHE A 479 -6.97 20.43 -7.27
N ILE A 480 -6.06 20.91 -6.41
CA ILE A 480 -6.30 21.00 -4.96
C ILE A 480 -7.46 21.98 -4.67
N ASP A 481 -7.52 23.10 -5.39
CA ASP A 481 -8.61 24.07 -5.26
C ASP A 481 -9.95 23.45 -5.68
N ALA A 482 -9.98 22.70 -6.79
CA ALA A 482 -11.17 21.95 -7.20
C ALA A 482 -11.62 20.93 -6.13
N VAL A 483 -10.70 20.21 -5.50
CA VAL A 483 -11.01 19.32 -4.38
C VAL A 483 -11.54 20.11 -3.17
N ALA A 484 -10.96 21.27 -2.87
CA ALA A 484 -11.41 22.12 -1.77
C ALA A 484 -12.84 22.61 -1.99
N ASP A 485 -13.19 23.00 -3.21
CA ASP A 485 -14.55 23.46 -3.55
C ASP A 485 -15.55 22.31 -3.57
N THR A 486 -15.17 21.12 -4.04
CA THR A 486 -15.98 19.90 -3.89
C THR A 486 -16.17 19.53 -2.42
N LEU A 487 -15.14 19.67 -1.58
CA LEU A 487 -15.23 19.42 -0.14
C LEU A 487 -16.19 20.38 0.53
N LYS A 488 -16.08 21.70 0.27
CA LYS A 488 -17.03 22.70 0.78
C LYS A 488 -18.47 22.37 0.40
N ARG A 489 -18.71 21.95 -0.85
CA ARG A 489 -20.02 21.50 -1.32
C ARG A 489 -20.47 20.24 -0.57
N ASN A 490 -19.64 19.22 -0.45
CA ASN A 490 -19.98 17.98 0.27
C ASN A 490 -20.31 18.22 1.75
N LEU A 491 -19.70 19.22 2.36
CA LEU A 491 -19.98 19.63 3.74
C LEU A 491 -21.28 20.45 3.87
N ILE A 492 -21.99 20.78 2.77
CA ILE A 492 -23.27 21.51 2.71
C ILE A 492 -24.23 20.99 1.61
N ILE A 493 -24.76 19.74 1.70
CA ILE A 493 -25.96 19.33 0.92
C ILE A 493 -26.82 18.29 1.69
N HIS A 494 -27.30 18.64 2.89
CA HIS A 494 -28.53 18.05 3.47
C HIS A 494 -29.18 19.08 4.41
N GLN A 495 -29.81 20.10 3.83
CA GLN A 495 -30.74 20.97 4.56
C GLN A 495 -32.14 20.69 4.04
N THR A 496 -32.92 19.90 4.77
CA THR A 496 -34.38 20.05 4.71
C THR A 496 -34.72 21.22 5.65
N PRO A 497 -35.44 22.26 5.20
CA PRO A 497 -35.85 23.34 6.09
C PRO A 497 -36.72 22.75 7.21
N LEU A 498 -36.36 23.01 8.46
CA LEU A 498 -37.32 22.87 9.55
C LEU A 498 -38.36 23.96 9.34
N HIS A 499 -39.59 23.56 9.00
CA HIS A 499 -40.74 24.42 9.21
C HIS A 499 -40.85 24.66 10.72
N ASP A 500 -40.77 25.92 11.14
CA ASP A 500 -41.12 26.34 12.49
C ASP A 500 -42.61 26.04 12.73
N ASP A 501 -42.91 24.95 13.44
CA ASP A 501 -44.20 24.81 14.13
C ASP A 501 -44.15 25.63 15.43
N HIS A 502 -44.24 26.95 15.26
CA HIS A 502 -44.70 27.85 16.30
C HIS A 502 -46.22 27.98 16.20
N ASP A 503 -46.98 27.06 16.81
CA ASP A 503 -48.19 27.47 17.54
C ASP A 503 -48.59 26.44 18.61
N GLY A 504 -48.07 26.65 19.81
CA GLY A 504 -48.51 26.00 21.03
C GLY A 504 -49.07 27.03 22.00
N ARG A 505 -50.05 27.84 21.58
CA ARG A 505 -50.83 28.67 22.51
C ARG A 505 -51.92 27.84 23.17
N THR A 506 -51.71 27.54 24.46
CA THR A 506 -52.78 27.25 25.42
C THR A 506 -53.12 28.52 26.18
N LYS A 507 -54.27 29.13 25.85
CA LYS A 507 -55.36 29.53 26.76
C LYS A 507 -56.46 30.25 25.98
#